data_AF-A0A3B8PW14-F1
#
_entry.id   AF-A0A3B8PW14-F1
#
_cell.length_a   1.000
_cell.length_b   1.000
_cell.length_c   1.000
_cell.angle_alpha   90.00
_cell.angle_beta   90.00
_cell.angle_gamma   90.00
#
_symmetry.space_group_name_H-M   'P 1'
#
loop_
_entity.id
_entity.type
_entity.pdbx_description
1 polymer ?
#
loop_
_entity_poly.entity_id
_entity_poly.type
_entity_poly.pdbx_seq_one_letter_code
_entity_poly.pdbx_strand_id
1 'polypeptide(L)'
;FLAIVLPWFLGVTSQHSDFPHYGLVEESLKRFTTSQFHRTAPVYYYLVVLPATFFPWSLLLPAGVLAAKRWRSLPSISRLSMVWSLTAVGFFSVSQSKLPGYILSVTIPFGILTGQLLDAALRNPEGRAARFLFFF
;
A
#
# COMPACT_ATOMS: atom_id res chain seq x y z
N PHE A 1 13.78 -17.46 -3.24
CA PHE A 1 12.40 -17.53 -2.70
C PHE A 1 12.04 -18.95 -2.29
N LEU A 2 11.91 -19.90 -3.23
CA LEU A 2 11.46 -21.27 -2.93
C LEU A 2 12.33 -22.00 -1.91
N ALA A 3 13.65 -21.90 -2.00
CA ALA A 3 14.57 -22.51 -1.04
C ALA A 3 14.37 -22.03 0.41
N ILE A 4 13.75 -20.87 0.61
CA ILE A 4 13.47 -20.29 1.93
C ILE A 4 12.06 -20.71 2.40
N VAL A 5 11.07 -20.68 1.51
CA VAL A 5 9.66 -20.93 1.86
C VAL A 5 9.31 -22.42 1.91
N LEU A 6 9.80 -23.20 0.95
CA LEU A 6 9.41 -24.61 0.80
C LEU A 6 9.78 -25.49 2.00
N PRO A 7 10.95 -25.37 2.65
CA PRO A 7 11.30 -26.27 3.76
C PRO A 7 10.27 -26.26 4.89
N TRP A 8 9.83 -25.07 5.31
CA TRP A 8 8.80 -24.94 6.33
C TRP A 8 7.42 -25.36 5.81
N PHE A 9 7.05 -24.92 4.62
CA PHE A 9 5.73 -25.24 4.05
C PHE A 9 5.53 -26.76 3.87
N LEU A 10 6.54 -27.45 3.34
CA LEU A 10 6.55 -28.90 3.20
C LEU A 10 6.60 -29.59 4.57
N GLY A 11 7.37 -29.06 5.53
CA GLY A 11 7.46 -29.60 6.89
C GLY A 11 6.16 -29.53 7.69
N VAL A 12 5.32 -28.50 7.46
CA VAL A 12 3.97 -28.43 8.04
C VAL A 12 3.02 -29.36 7.29
N THR A 13 3.09 -29.36 5.96
CA THR A 13 2.22 -30.20 5.12
C THR A 13 2.42 -31.69 5.37
N SER A 14 3.63 -32.13 5.70
CA SER A 14 3.90 -33.53 6.04
C SER A 14 3.27 -33.98 7.36
N GLN A 15 3.02 -33.04 8.29
CA GLN A 15 2.35 -33.29 9.56
C GLN A 15 0.84 -33.06 9.47
N HIS A 16 0.41 -32.15 8.60
CA HIS A 16 -0.98 -31.75 8.38
C HIS A 16 -1.28 -31.66 6.89
N SER A 17 -1.81 -32.74 6.32
CA SER A 17 -2.04 -32.87 4.87
C SER A 17 -3.10 -31.91 4.31
N ASP A 18 -3.97 -31.38 5.17
CA ASP A 18 -5.00 -30.39 4.86
C ASP A 18 -4.45 -28.95 4.81
N PHE A 19 -3.25 -28.70 5.35
CA PHE A 19 -2.67 -27.37 5.47
C PHE A 19 -2.58 -26.58 4.14
N PRO A 20 -2.19 -27.16 2.99
CA PRO A 20 -2.14 -26.40 1.74
C PRO A 20 -3.51 -25.85 1.32
N HIS A 21 -4.56 -26.65 1.48
CA HIS A 21 -5.92 -26.19 1.19
C HIS A 21 -6.35 -25.14 2.21
N TYR A 22 -6.13 -25.38 3.50
CA TYR A 22 -6.46 -24.42 4.55
C TYR A 22 -5.76 -23.06 4.35
N GLY A 23 -4.43 -23.03 4.19
CA GLY A 23 -3.67 -21.79 4.09
C GLY A 23 -3.93 -21.02 2.79
N LEU A 24 -3.97 -21.71 1.65
CA LEU A 24 -4.12 -21.06 0.35
C LEU A 24 -5.59 -20.79 -0.01
N VAL A 25 -6.50 -21.70 0.30
CA VAL A 25 -7.91 -21.56 -0.07
C VAL A 25 -8.71 -20.87 1.02
N GLU A 26 -8.73 -21.39 2.24
CA GLU A 26 -9.56 -20.84 3.33
C GLU A 26 -9.04 -19.47 3.79
N GLU A 27 -7.77 -19.39 4.16
CA GLU A 27 -7.21 -18.16 4.74
C GLU A 27 -6.80 -17.10 3.71
N SER A 28 -6.49 -17.48 2.46
CA SER A 28 -6.09 -16.51 1.44
C SER A 28 -7.22 -16.19 0.47
N LEU A 29 -7.69 -17.17 -0.32
CA LEU A 29 -8.68 -16.93 -1.38
C LEU A 29 -10.07 -16.60 -0.83
N LYS A 30 -10.61 -17.40 0.11
CA LYS A 30 -11.94 -17.18 0.68
C LYS A 30 -11.98 -15.90 1.52
N ARG A 31 -10.92 -15.59 2.25
CA ARG A 31 -10.82 -14.33 3.01
C ARG A 31 -10.83 -13.09 2.11
N PHE A 32 -10.29 -13.21 0.89
CA PHE A 32 -10.33 -12.14 -0.09
C PHE A 32 -11.69 -12.03 -0.81
N THR A 33 -12.31 -13.18 -1.15
CA THR A 33 -13.47 -13.22 -2.05
C THR A 33 -14.83 -13.33 -1.35
N THR A 34 -14.88 -13.72 -0.08
CA THR A 34 -16.13 -13.98 0.66
C THR A 34 -16.29 -13.08 1.89
N SER A 35 -17.53 -12.75 2.24
CA SER A 35 -17.89 -11.95 3.41
C SER A 35 -17.99 -12.75 4.71
N GLN A 36 -17.64 -14.04 4.70
CA GLN A 36 -17.81 -14.96 5.84
C GLN A 36 -17.08 -14.52 7.11
N PHE A 37 -16.04 -13.68 6.99
CA PHE A 37 -15.20 -13.24 8.09
C PHE A 37 -15.73 -12.04 8.89
N HIS A 38 -16.97 -11.58 8.67
CA HIS A 38 -17.63 -10.48 9.42
C HIS A 38 -16.81 -9.17 9.55
N ARG A 39 -15.80 -8.99 8.70
CA ARG A 39 -14.89 -7.82 8.64
C ARG A 39 -15.06 -7.05 7.34
N THR A 40 -16.25 -7.11 6.78
CA THR A 40 -16.57 -6.41 5.54
C THR A 40 -16.74 -4.94 5.83
N ALA A 41 -15.98 -4.12 5.10
CA ALA A 41 -16.11 -2.68 5.13
C ALA A 41 -16.20 -2.14 3.70
N PRO A 42 -16.73 -0.91 3.51
CA PRO A 42 -16.93 -0.32 2.19
C PRO A 42 -15.63 -0.24 1.37
N VAL A 43 -15.76 -0.15 0.04
CA VAL A 43 -14.60 -0.07 -0.86
C VAL A 43 -13.71 1.15 -0.55
N TYR A 44 -14.30 2.25 -0.06
CA TYR A 44 -13.57 3.45 0.35
C TYR A 44 -12.91 3.36 1.74
N TYR A 45 -12.98 2.22 2.43
CA TYR A 45 -12.44 2.05 3.78
C TYR A 45 -10.98 2.52 3.92
N TYR A 46 -10.11 2.11 2.99
CA TYR A 46 -8.70 2.51 3.02
C TYR A 46 -8.47 3.97 2.60
N LEU A 47 -9.42 4.63 1.94
CA LEU A 47 -9.33 6.08 1.68
C LEU A 47 -9.44 6.89 2.98
N VAL A 48 -10.06 6.33 4.03
CA VAL A 48 -10.18 6.95 5.35
C VAL A 48 -9.04 6.52 6.27
N VAL A 49 -8.72 5.21 6.29
CA VAL A 49 -7.68 4.66 7.18
C VAL A 49 -6.29 5.15 6.80
N LEU A 50 -6.00 5.29 5.50
CA LEU A 50 -4.65 5.63 5.03
C LEU A 50 -4.21 7.04 5.45
N PRO A 51 -5.03 8.11 5.31
CA PRO A 51 -4.69 9.42 5.85
C PRO A 51 -4.45 9.41 7.36
N ALA A 52 -5.28 8.70 8.13
CA ALA A 52 -5.10 8.59 9.57
C ALA A 52 -3.79 7.87 9.94
N THR A 53 -3.43 6.82 9.21
CA THR A 53 -2.21 6.04 9.43
C THR A 53 -0.94 6.82 9.07
N PHE A 54 -1.04 7.78 8.14
CA PHE A 54 0.10 8.52 7.60
C PHE A 54 0.11 10.00 7.99
N PHE A 55 -0.74 10.39 8.95
CA PHE A 55 -0.74 11.74 9.51
C PHE A 55 0.62 12.04 10.18
N PRO A 56 1.17 13.27 10.08
CA PRO A 56 0.62 14.47 9.43
C PRO A 56 0.84 14.54 7.91
N TRP A 57 1.72 13.70 7.38
CA TRP A 57 2.18 13.76 5.99
C TRP A 57 1.11 13.37 4.97
N SER A 58 -0.02 12.83 5.41
CA SER A 58 -1.20 12.56 4.60
C SER A 58 -1.75 13.79 3.86
N LEU A 59 -1.49 15.00 4.36
CA LEU A 59 -1.86 16.26 3.69
C LEU A 59 -1.14 16.45 2.35
N LEU A 60 -0.03 15.74 2.14
CA LEU A 60 0.81 15.84 0.95
C LEU A 60 0.44 14.83 -0.15
N LEU A 61 -0.51 13.93 0.12
CA LEU A 61 -0.96 12.92 -0.84
C LEU A 61 -1.50 13.51 -2.17
N PRO A 62 -2.21 14.65 -2.19
CA PRO A 62 -2.64 15.26 -3.44
C PRO A 62 -1.46 15.65 -4.36
N ALA A 63 -0.28 15.95 -3.81
CA ALA A 63 0.92 16.21 -4.63
C ALA A 63 1.32 15.00 -5.47
N GLY A 64 1.14 13.79 -4.94
CA GLY A 64 1.38 12.54 -5.66
C GLY A 64 0.45 12.39 -6.87
N VAL A 65 -0.83 12.76 -6.72
CA VAL A 65 -1.80 12.74 -7.83
C VAL A 65 -1.40 13.73 -8.93
N LEU A 66 -0.93 14.92 -8.56
CA LEU A 66 -0.42 15.90 -9.52
C LEU A 66 0.85 15.42 -10.22
N ALA A 67 1.74 14.73 -9.48
CA ALA A 67 2.95 14.13 -10.04
C ALA A 67 2.65 13.06 -11.10
N ALA A 68 1.50 12.38 -11.00
CA ALA A 68 1.07 11.39 -11.99
C ALA A 68 0.91 11.99 -13.40
N LYS A 69 0.56 13.28 -13.52
CA LYS A 69 0.50 13.98 -14.82
C LYS A 69 1.86 14.02 -15.54
N ARG A 70 2.94 13.85 -14.80
CA ARG A 70 4.32 13.84 -15.29
C ARG A 70 4.97 12.47 -15.18
N TRP A 71 4.17 11.40 -15.18
CA TRP A 71 4.62 10.02 -15.01
C TRP A 71 5.92 9.68 -15.73
N ARG A 72 6.04 10.05 -17.01
CA ARG A 72 7.21 9.73 -17.83
C ARG A 72 8.50 10.44 -17.40
N SER A 73 8.41 11.59 -16.75
CA SER A 73 9.57 12.32 -16.26
C SER A 73 9.90 12.00 -14.79
N LEU A 74 9.11 11.16 -14.11
CA LEU A 74 9.40 10.76 -12.73
C LEU A 74 10.59 9.79 -12.69
N PRO A 75 11.44 9.86 -11.65
CA PRO A 75 12.43 8.82 -11.37
C PRO A 75 11.79 7.43 -11.27
N SER A 76 12.55 6.38 -11.59
CA SER A 76 12.07 4.98 -11.53
C SER A 76 11.52 4.62 -10.16
N ILE A 77 12.17 5.06 -9.08
CA ILE A 77 11.74 4.80 -7.71
C ILE A 77 10.40 5.48 -7.39
N SER A 78 10.16 6.69 -7.87
CA SER A 78 8.89 7.40 -7.66
C SER A 78 7.75 6.69 -8.39
N ARG A 79 8.00 6.23 -9.62
CA ARG A 79 7.04 5.42 -10.38
C ARG A 79 6.75 4.10 -9.66
N LEU A 80 7.78 3.40 -9.17
CA LEU A 80 7.61 2.18 -8.40
C LEU A 80 6.77 2.42 -7.14
N SER A 81 7.05 3.48 -6.39
CA SER A 81 6.28 3.85 -5.20
C SER A 81 4.81 4.13 -5.52
N MET A 82 4.53 4.80 -6.64
CA MET A 82 3.16 5.05 -7.08
C MET A 82 2.44 3.77 -7.51
N VAL A 83 3.08 2.91 -8.32
CA VAL A 83 2.49 1.61 -8.70
C VAL A 83 2.24 0.76 -7.46
N TRP A 84 3.21 0.66 -6.55
CA TRP A 84 3.07 -0.09 -5.30
C TRP A 84 1.89 0.43 -4.50
N SER A 85 1.83 1.74 -4.25
CA SER A 85 0.73 2.33 -3.46
C SER A 85 -0.62 2.08 -4.09
N LEU A 86 -0.77 2.33 -5.40
CA LEU A 86 -2.03 2.12 -6.12
C LEU A 86 -2.44 0.66 -6.14
N THR A 87 -1.48 -0.24 -6.35
CA THR A 87 -1.74 -1.69 -6.38
C THR A 87 -2.19 -2.18 -5.02
N ALA A 88 -1.48 -1.83 -3.95
CA ALA A 88 -1.82 -2.28 -2.60
C ALA A 88 -3.16 -1.68 -2.12
N VAL A 89 -3.38 -0.37 -2.30
CA VAL A 89 -4.67 0.27 -1.95
C VAL A 89 -5.80 -0.35 -2.76
N GLY A 90 -5.65 -0.48 -4.08
CA GLY A 90 -6.68 -1.06 -4.95
C GLY A 90 -6.99 -2.51 -4.58
N PHE A 91 -5.96 -3.34 -4.44
CA PHE A 91 -6.09 -4.75 -4.08
C PHE A 91 -6.83 -4.93 -2.76
N PHE A 92 -6.40 -4.27 -1.69
CA PHE A 92 -7.05 -4.40 -0.38
C PHE A 92 -8.43 -3.73 -0.32
N SER A 93 -8.68 -2.69 -1.13
CA SER A 93 -10.01 -2.06 -1.20
C SER A 93 -11.08 -3.00 -1.77
N VAL A 94 -10.69 -3.88 -2.69
CA VAL A 94 -11.59 -4.89 -3.27
C VAL A 94 -11.77 -6.11 -2.36
N SER A 95 -10.82 -6.40 -1.45
CA SER A 95 -10.91 -7.51 -0.48
C SER A 95 -12.18 -7.45 0.37
N GLN A 96 -12.84 -8.59 0.55
CA GLN A 96 -14.04 -8.71 1.40
C GLN A 96 -13.71 -8.65 2.90
N SER A 97 -12.55 -9.16 3.33
CA SER A 97 -12.03 -8.97 4.68
C SER A 97 -11.09 -7.78 4.72
N LYS A 98 -11.40 -6.76 5.53
CA LYS A 98 -10.58 -5.56 5.69
C LYS A 98 -10.08 -5.42 7.12
N LEU A 99 -8.78 -5.15 7.27
CA LEU A 99 -8.13 -4.81 8.53
C LEU A 99 -7.27 -3.56 8.34
N PRO A 100 -7.21 -2.65 9.34
CA PRO A 100 -6.37 -1.45 9.26
C PRO A 100 -4.91 -1.78 8.91
N GLY A 101 -4.36 -2.84 9.53
CA GLY A 101 -2.96 -3.23 9.36
C GLY A 101 -2.56 -3.65 7.94
N TYR A 102 -3.51 -3.99 7.07
CA TYR A 102 -3.18 -4.40 5.69
C TYR A 102 -2.56 -3.25 4.87
N ILE A 103 -2.91 -2.01 5.19
CA ILE A 103 -2.43 -0.84 4.45
C ILE A 103 -1.11 -0.30 4.95
N LEU A 104 -0.54 -0.87 6.04
CA LEU A 104 0.73 -0.41 6.60
C LEU A 104 1.87 -0.45 5.58
N SER A 105 1.87 -1.44 4.69
CA SER A 105 2.88 -1.54 3.63
C SER A 105 2.93 -0.31 2.70
N VAL A 106 1.82 0.43 2.56
CA VAL A 106 1.71 1.63 1.73
C VAL A 106 2.40 2.84 2.36
N THR A 107 2.64 2.83 3.68
CA THR A 107 3.38 3.90 4.35
C THR A 107 4.82 4.03 3.84
N ILE A 108 5.42 2.93 3.37
CA ILE A 108 6.78 2.90 2.81
C ILE A 108 6.89 3.71 1.50
N PRO A 109 6.15 3.36 0.42
CA PRO A 109 6.19 4.13 -0.82
C PRO A 109 5.70 5.58 -0.63
N PHE A 110 4.76 5.81 0.29
CA PHE A 110 4.33 7.17 0.64
C PHE A 110 5.43 7.97 1.32
N GLY A 111 6.20 7.36 2.22
CA GLY A 111 7.38 7.96 2.84
C GLY A 111 8.42 8.36 1.80
N ILE A 112 8.68 7.50 0.81
CA ILE A 112 9.60 7.81 -0.30
C ILE A 112 9.11 9.03 -1.09
N LEU A 113 7.85 9.04 -1.51
CA LEU A 113 7.28 10.15 -2.30
C LEU A 113 7.25 11.46 -1.51
N THR A 114 6.92 11.37 -0.22
CA THR A 114 6.90 12.51 0.70
C THR A 114 8.30 13.08 0.89
N GLY A 115 9.29 12.21 1.16
CA GLY A 115 10.68 12.63 1.33
C GLY A 115 11.24 13.32 0.08
N GLN A 116 10.91 12.82 -1.12
CA GLN A 116 11.29 13.46 -2.37
C GLN A 116 10.63 14.83 -2.57
N LEU A 117 9.36 14.98 -2.19
CA LEU A 117 8.66 16.26 -2.26
C LEU A 117 9.28 17.29 -1.31
N LEU A 118 9.55 16.88 -0.07
CA LEU A 118 10.18 17.73 0.95
C LEU A 118 11.59 18.14 0.54
N ASP A 119 12.43 17.19 0.09
CA ASP A 119 13.79 17.48 -0.38
C ASP A 119 13.78 18.45 -1.59
N ALA A 120 12.87 18.25 -2.54
CA ALA A 120 12.72 19.16 -3.69
C ALA A 120 12.27 20.56 -3.28
N ALA A 121 11.42 20.69 -2.27
CA ALA A 121 10.97 21.98 -1.75
C ALA A 121 12.09 22.70 -0.96
N LEU A 122 12.83 21.97 -0.14
CA LEU A 122 13.94 22.54 0.65
C LEU A 122 15.10 22.99 -0.23
N ARG A 123 15.41 22.25 -1.31
CA ARG A 123 16.46 22.64 -2.27
C ARG A 123 16.07 23.81 -3.18
N ASN A 124 14.79 24.00 -3.43
CA ASN A 124 14.29 25.09 -4.27
C ASN A 124 13.04 25.75 -3.64
N PRO A 125 13.23 26.69 -2.69
CA PRO A 125 12.14 27.34 -1.96
C PRO A 125 11.17 28.17 -2.82
N GLU A 126 11.58 28.61 -4.01
CA GLU A 126 10.67 29.30 -4.96
C GLU A 126 9.99 28.33 -5.95
N GLY A 127 10.41 27.06 -5.90
CA GLY A 127 9.96 25.99 -6.78
C GLY A 127 8.51 25.58 -6.54
N ARG A 128 7.97 24.80 -7.48
CA ARG A 128 6.58 24.29 -7.41
C ARG A 128 6.32 23.43 -6.17
N ALA A 129 7.32 22.67 -5.70
CA ALA A 129 7.20 21.82 -4.51
C ALA A 129 7.06 22.67 -3.24
N ALA A 130 7.87 23.72 -3.09
CA ALA A 130 7.79 24.65 -1.98
C ALA A 130 6.47 25.44 -2.00
N ARG A 131 6.01 25.91 -3.16
CA ARG A 131 4.67 26.53 -3.28
C ARG A 131 3.56 25.58 -2.89
N PHE A 132 3.67 24.29 -3.20
CA PHE A 132 2.70 23.31 -2.77
C PHE A 132 2.73 23.12 -1.24
N LEU A 133 3.91 23.11 -0.60
CA LEU A 133 4.02 22.94 0.85
C LEU A 133 3.65 24.17 1.68
N PHE A 134 3.97 25.38 1.20
CA PHE A 134 3.83 26.62 1.95
C PHE A 134 2.54 27.40 1.65
N PHE A 135 1.72 26.96 0.69
CA PHE A 135 0.37 27.47 0.44
C PHE A 135 -0.75 26.49 0.90
N PHE A 136 -0.38 25.42 1.59
CA PHE A 136 -1.23 24.71 2.56
C PHE A 136 -0.90 25.24 3.95
#